data_AF-A0A7Y2JV35-F1
#
_entry.id   AF-A0A7Y2JV35-F1
#
_cell.length_a   1.000
_cell.length_b   1.000
_cell.length_c   1.000
_cell.angle_alpha   90.00
_cell.angle_beta   90.00
_cell.angle_gamma   90.00
#
_symmetry.space_group_name_H-M   'P 1'
#
loop_
_entity.id
_entity.type
_entity.pdbx_description
1 polymer ?
#
loop_
_entity_poly.entity_id
_entity_poly.type
_entity_poly.pdbx_seq_one_letter_code
_entity_poly.pdbx_strand_id
1 'polypeptide(L)'
;MFSLNKLSPTITNMIRFDHSHVMVTFHQYERDKRPSVKKALADTICDALEIHAALEEEIFYPVMRQRDAGEPFMHKAEPEHDEMRRLISELRRTSGSDPRHDKLVMELMRDVMHHVADEETTLLPHAEAMLSKDALSELGAQMTRRRLELVGPKAGKLAKSHAVGFSGSGTALLVGLASAVFAAKAFAPKKPWKSNPA
;
A
#
# COMPACT_ATOMS: atom_id res chain seq x y z
N MET A 1 5.65 26.50 16.94
CA MET A 1 6.62 25.89 16.01
C MET A 1 5.84 25.12 14.95
N PHE A 2 6.00 25.46 13.67
CA PHE A 2 5.41 24.69 12.56
C PHE A 2 6.17 23.36 12.44
N SER A 3 5.52 22.23 12.75
CA SER A 3 6.08 20.90 12.47
C SER A 3 5.75 20.52 11.03
N LEU A 4 6.78 20.15 10.26
CA LEU A 4 6.63 19.73 8.85
C LEU A 4 5.72 18.51 8.69
N ASN A 5 5.57 17.69 9.73
CA ASN A 5 4.71 16.51 9.72
C ASN A 5 3.22 16.88 9.54
N LYS A 6 2.79 18.08 9.95
CA LYS A 6 1.40 18.56 9.79
C LYS A 6 0.97 18.80 8.34
N LEU A 7 1.93 18.81 7.41
CA LEU A 7 1.67 18.91 5.96
C LEU A 7 1.61 17.53 5.28
N SER A 8 1.91 16.46 6.02
CA SER A 8 1.83 15.10 5.48
C SER A 8 0.37 14.70 5.27
N PRO A 9 0.08 13.90 4.23
CA PRO A 9 -1.21 13.22 4.12
C PRO A 9 -1.55 12.50 5.43
N THR A 10 -2.82 12.49 5.81
CA THR A 10 -3.26 11.72 6.98
C THR A 10 -3.07 10.23 6.73
N ILE A 11 -2.82 9.45 7.79
CA ILE A 11 -2.69 7.99 7.67
C ILE A 11 -3.92 7.35 7.01
N THR A 12 -5.14 7.84 7.31
CA THR A 12 -6.38 7.35 6.70
C THR A 12 -6.46 7.64 5.20
N ASN A 13 -5.92 8.77 4.73
CA ASN A 13 -5.83 9.05 3.29
C ASN A 13 -4.77 8.19 2.61
N MET A 14 -3.69 7.85 3.30
CA MET A 14 -2.66 6.95 2.77
C MET A 14 -3.18 5.52 2.63
N ILE A 15 -3.94 5.03 3.60
CA ILE A 15 -4.61 3.72 3.55
C ILE A 15 -5.58 3.65 2.36
N ARG A 16 -6.48 4.64 2.22
CA ARG A 16 -7.39 4.73 1.05
C ARG A 16 -6.65 4.79 -0.29
N PHE A 17 -5.49 5.43 -0.32
CA PHE A 17 -4.65 5.47 -1.51
C PHE A 17 -4.09 4.07 -1.86
N ASP A 18 -3.65 3.31 -0.85
CA ASP A 18 -3.20 1.92 -1.04
C ASP A 18 -4.34 1.04 -1.57
N HIS A 19 -5.55 1.15 -1.00
CA HIS A 19 -6.74 0.45 -1.48
C HIS A 19 -7.02 0.75 -2.95
N SER A 20 -7.06 2.04 -3.29
CA SER A 20 -7.29 2.50 -4.66
C SER A 20 -6.24 1.95 -5.62
N HIS A 21 -4.97 1.92 -5.20
CA HIS A 21 -3.88 1.38 -6.01
C HIS A 21 -4.05 -0.12 -6.30
N VAL A 22 -4.41 -0.91 -5.28
CA VAL A 22 -4.67 -2.35 -5.46
C VAL A 22 -5.86 -2.58 -6.40
N MET A 23 -6.95 -1.83 -6.22
CA MET A 23 -8.15 -1.94 -7.06
C MET A 23 -7.87 -1.54 -8.52
N VAL A 24 -7.12 -0.46 -8.75
CA VAL A 24 -6.71 -0.05 -10.10
C VAL A 24 -5.81 -1.10 -10.74
N THR A 25 -4.86 -1.67 -9.99
CA THR A 25 -3.98 -2.73 -10.51
C THR A 25 -4.78 -3.98 -10.86
N PHE A 26 -5.73 -4.38 -10.02
CA PHE A 26 -6.62 -5.51 -10.29
C PHE A 26 -7.54 -5.24 -11.48
N HIS A 27 -8.00 -4.01 -11.68
CA HIS A 27 -8.79 -3.66 -12.87
C HIS A 27 -8.01 -3.85 -14.18
N GLN A 28 -6.67 -3.80 -14.14
CA GLN A 28 -5.84 -4.15 -15.29
C GLN A 28 -5.70 -5.67 -15.49
N TYR A 29 -6.17 -6.51 -14.57
CA TYR A 29 -6.04 -7.96 -14.68
C TYR A 29 -7.16 -8.57 -15.53
N GLU A 30 -6.80 -9.22 -16.64
CA GLU A 30 -7.74 -9.99 -17.47
C GLU A 30 -7.16 -11.39 -17.72
N ARG A 31 -8.04 -12.41 -17.77
CA ARG A 31 -7.63 -13.83 -17.82
C ARG A 31 -6.91 -14.22 -19.12
N ASP A 32 -7.22 -13.52 -20.20
CA ASP A 32 -6.69 -13.71 -21.56
C ASP A 32 -5.37 -12.95 -21.83
N LYS A 33 -4.89 -12.13 -20.88
CA LYS A 33 -3.57 -11.51 -20.99
C LYS A 33 -2.46 -12.56 -21.01
N ARG A 34 -1.34 -12.16 -21.63
CA ARG A 34 -0.09 -12.95 -21.65
C ARG A 34 0.29 -13.39 -20.23
N PRO A 35 0.72 -14.65 -20.01
CA PRO A 35 1.11 -15.16 -18.69
C PRO A 35 2.09 -14.26 -17.92
N SER A 36 3.05 -13.64 -18.63
CA SER A 36 4.01 -12.71 -18.03
C SER A 36 3.36 -11.45 -17.48
N VAL A 37 2.30 -10.94 -18.14
CA VAL A 37 1.56 -9.74 -17.71
C VAL A 37 0.67 -10.09 -16.52
N LYS A 38 -0.04 -11.23 -16.56
CA LYS A 38 -0.84 -11.71 -15.41
C LYS A 38 0.02 -11.86 -14.16
N LYS A 39 1.17 -12.53 -14.29
CA LYS A 39 2.11 -12.70 -13.18
C LYS A 39 2.64 -11.38 -12.66
N ALA A 40 2.97 -10.43 -13.53
CA ALA A 40 3.46 -9.11 -13.14
C ALA A 40 2.40 -8.31 -12.38
N LEU A 41 1.14 -8.31 -12.84
CA LEU A 41 0.03 -7.66 -12.14
C LEU A 41 -0.24 -8.30 -10.78
N ALA A 42 -0.29 -9.63 -10.72
CA ALA A 42 -0.47 -10.37 -9.48
C ALA A 42 0.68 -10.10 -8.49
N ASP A 43 1.93 -10.06 -8.95
CA ASP A 43 3.07 -9.73 -8.11
C ASP A 43 3.03 -8.29 -7.58
N THR A 44 2.58 -7.34 -8.41
CA THR A 44 2.38 -5.95 -7.98
C THR A 44 1.30 -5.85 -6.91
N ILE A 45 0.16 -6.55 -7.06
CA ILE A 45 -0.90 -6.63 -6.04
C ILE A 45 -0.34 -7.24 -4.75
N CYS A 46 0.35 -8.38 -4.83
CA CYS A 46 0.94 -9.06 -3.68
C CYS A 46 1.93 -8.17 -2.93
N ASP A 47 2.83 -7.50 -3.64
CA ASP A 47 3.82 -6.60 -3.03
C ASP A 47 3.14 -5.38 -2.38
N ALA A 48 2.09 -4.84 -2.99
CA ALA A 48 1.33 -3.72 -2.44
C ALA A 48 0.58 -4.12 -1.14
N LEU A 49 -0.10 -5.27 -1.15
CA LEU A 49 -0.83 -5.78 0.02
C LEU A 49 0.10 -6.11 1.19
N GLU A 50 1.27 -6.72 0.93
CA GLU A 50 2.26 -6.98 1.99
C GLU A 50 2.77 -5.69 2.64
N ILE A 51 2.99 -4.64 1.83
CA ILE A 51 3.43 -3.33 2.36
C ILE A 51 2.30 -2.68 3.15
N HIS A 52 1.09 -2.68 2.61
CA HIS A 52 -0.11 -2.11 3.22
C HIS A 52 -0.40 -2.75 4.59
N ALA A 53 -0.50 -4.08 4.65
CA ALA A 53 -0.75 -4.81 5.90
C ALA A 53 0.33 -4.55 6.95
N ALA A 54 1.62 -4.51 6.55
CA ALA A 54 2.71 -4.20 7.46
C ALA A 54 2.58 -2.77 8.04
N LEU A 55 2.20 -1.79 7.22
CA LEU A 55 2.05 -0.42 7.68
C LEU A 55 0.88 -0.27 8.67
N GLU A 56 -0.22 -0.99 8.47
CA GLU A 56 -1.36 -0.95 9.37
C GLU A 56 -1.06 -1.64 10.69
N GLU A 57 -0.50 -2.84 10.65
CA GLU A 57 -0.18 -3.63 11.84
C GLU A 57 0.92 -2.99 12.69
N GLU A 58 1.92 -2.36 12.06
CA GLU A 58 3.03 -1.74 12.80
C GLU A 58 2.68 -0.33 13.32
N ILE A 59 1.77 0.41 12.68
CA ILE A 59 1.57 1.85 12.95
C ILE A 59 0.11 2.18 13.28
N PHE A 60 -0.84 1.72 12.47
CA PHE A 60 -2.23 2.16 12.58
C PHE A 60 -3.01 1.39 13.66
N TYR A 61 -3.07 0.06 13.56
CA TYR A 61 -3.83 -0.79 14.47
C TYR A 61 -3.38 -0.68 15.93
N PRO A 62 -2.07 -0.57 16.26
CA PRO A 62 -1.66 -0.37 17.65
C PRO A 62 -2.26 0.89 18.27
N VAL A 63 -2.40 1.97 17.49
CA VAL A 63 -3.02 3.21 17.96
C VAL A 63 -4.53 3.02 18.12
N MET A 64 -5.18 2.38 17.16
CA MET A 64 -6.63 2.14 17.24
C MET A 64 -6.99 1.26 18.42
N ARG A 65 -6.24 0.19 18.71
CA ARG A 65 -6.45 -0.67 19.88
C ARG A 65 -6.26 0.06 21.20
N GLN A 66 -5.32 1.01 21.27
CA GLN A 66 -5.14 1.83 22.47
C GLN A 66 -6.31 2.81 22.70
N ARG A 67 -6.99 3.22 21.63
CA ARG A 67 -8.09 4.18 21.69
C ARG A 67 -9.42 3.50 21.94
N ASP A 68 -9.69 2.42 21.22
CA ASP A 68 -10.87 1.58 21.37
C ASP A 68 -10.55 0.13 21.01
N ALA A 69 -10.24 -0.67 22.04
CA ALA A 69 -10.01 -2.11 21.86
C ALA A 69 -11.31 -2.90 21.60
N GLY A 70 -12.48 -2.28 21.84
CA GLY A 70 -13.79 -2.91 21.66
C GLY A 70 -14.36 -2.77 20.25
N GLU A 71 -13.71 -1.99 19.39
CA GLU A 71 -14.13 -1.82 17.99
C GLU A 71 -14.13 -3.17 17.27
N PRO A 72 -15.31 -3.68 16.83
CA PRO A 72 -15.44 -5.05 16.31
C PRO A 72 -14.49 -5.40 15.16
N PHE A 73 -14.11 -4.41 14.34
CA PHE A 73 -13.15 -4.59 13.27
C PHE A 73 -11.77 -5.07 13.76
N MET A 74 -11.33 -4.64 14.95
CA MET A 74 -10.00 -5.00 15.48
C MET A 74 -9.83 -6.51 15.68
N HIS A 75 -10.92 -7.25 15.87
CA HIS A 75 -10.90 -8.71 16.01
C HIS A 75 -10.82 -9.44 14.67
N LYS A 76 -11.15 -8.79 13.56
CA LYS A 76 -11.16 -9.37 12.22
C LYS A 76 -9.89 -9.05 11.42
N ALA A 77 -9.28 -7.88 11.67
CA ALA A 77 -8.19 -7.36 10.85
C ALA A 77 -7.00 -8.33 10.72
N GLU A 78 -6.51 -8.88 11.84
CA GLU A 78 -5.38 -9.83 11.82
C GLU A 78 -5.73 -11.16 11.10
N PRO A 79 -6.85 -11.84 11.42
CA PRO A 79 -7.29 -13.01 10.66
C PRO A 79 -7.43 -12.78 9.15
N GLU A 80 -8.00 -11.65 8.72
CA GLU A 80 -8.14 -11.30 7.31
C GLU A 80 -6.78 -11.10 6.64
N HIS A 81 -5.85 -10.40 7.30
CA HIS A 81 -4.49 -10.23 6.81
C HIS A 81 -3.73 -11.56 6.69
N ASP A 82 -3.90 -12.47 7.64
CA ASP A 82 -3.26 -13.79 7.60
C ASP A 82 -3.78 -14.65 6.44
N GLU A 83 -5.07 -14.58 6.15
CA GLU A 83 -5.64 -15.26 4.99
C GLU A 83 -5.12 -14.65 3.67
N MET A 84 -5.06 -13.32 3.57
CA MET A 84 -4.43 -12.67 2.42
C MET A 84 -2.96 -13.08 2.25
N ARG A 85 -2.19 -13.17 3.34
CA ARG A 85 -0.78 -13.66 3.32
C ARG A 85 -0.69 -15.09 2.83
N ARG A 86 -1.61 -15.98 3.23
CA ARG A 86 -1.67 -17.37 2.75
C ARG A 86 -1.86 -17.40 1.23
N LEU A 87 -2.84 -16.66 0.72
CA LEU A 87 -3.14 -16.58 -0.72
C LEU A 87 -1.98 -15.96 -1.51
N ILE A 88 -1.35 -14.92 -0.99
CA ILE A 88 -0.15 -14.31 -1.59
C ILE A 88 0.99 -15.34 -1.68
N SER A 89 1.22 -16.12 -0.61
CA SER A 89 2.24 -17.18 -0.59
C SER A 89 1.99 -18.23 -1.68
N GLU A 90 0.74 -18.61 -1.89
CA GLU A 90 0.35 -19.54 -2.96
C GLU A 90 0.52 -18.93 -4.35
N LEU A 91 0.05 -17.69 -4.56
CA LEU A 91 0.20 -16.96 -5.82
C LEU A 91 1.66 -16.84 -6.24
N ARG A 92 2.56 -16.54 -5.31
CA ARG A 92 4.00 -16.44 -5.57
C ARG A 92 4.61 -17.73 -6.11
N ARG A 93 4.04 -18.89 -5.78
CA ARG A 93 4.46 -20.22 -6.26
C ARG A 93 3.85 -20.61 -7.61
N THR A 94 2.87 -19.86 -8.11
CA THR A 94 2.25 -20.11 -9.42
C THR A 94 2.92 -19.31 -10.53
N SER A 95 2.95 -19.86 -11.74
CA SER A 95 3.23 -19.07 -12.95
C SER A 95 1.93 -18.47 -13.48
N GLY A 96 2.00 -17.42 -14.30
CA GLY A 96 0.80 -16.84 -14.93
C GLY A 96 0.09 -17.77 -15.92
N SER A 97 0.66 -18.95 -16.22
CA SER A 97 0.04 -19.99 -17.04
C SER A 97 -0.50 -21.16 -16.20
N ASP A 98 -0.28 -21.17 -14.88
CA ASP A 98 -0.84 -22.19 -13.99
C ASP A 98 -2.38 -22.03 -13.97
N PRO A 99 -3.16 -23.09 -14.21
CA PRO A 99 -4.62 -23.04 -14.17
C PRO A 99 -5.19 -22.51 -12.84
N ARG A 100 -4.44 -22.62 -11.73
CA ARG A 100 -4.84 -22.11 -10.42
C ARG A 100 -4.58 -20.61 -10.25
N HIS A 101 -3.71 -20.01 -11.07
CA HIS A 101 -3.29 -18.62 -10.90
C HIS A 101 -4.48 -17.65 -10.93
N ASP A 102 -5.34 -17.77 -11.94
CA ASP A 102 -6.52 -16.91 -12.07
C ASP A 102 -7.51 -17.11 -10.92
N LYS A 103 -7.65 -18.36 -10.42
CA LYS A 103 -8.53 -18.64 -9.27
C LYS A 103 -7.99 -17.96 -8.01
N LEU A 104 -6.70 -18.10 -7.72
CA LEU A 104 -6.07 -17.53 -6.54
C LEU A 104 -6.09 -15.99 -6.56
N VAL A 105 -5.90 -15.36 -7.73
CA VAL A 105 -6.02 -13.89 -7.85
C VAL A 105 -7.45 -13.45 -7.50
N MET A 106 -8.46 -14.14 -8.00
CA MET A 106 -9.87 -13.81 -7.73
C MET A 106 -10.25 -14.06 -6.27
N GLU A 107 -9.72 -15.13 -5.67
CA GLU A 107 -9.92 -15.43 -4.25
C GLU A 107 -9.30 -14.35 -3.36
N LEU A 108 -8.04 -13.98 -3.63
CA LEU A 108 -7.35 -12.89 -2.93
C LEU A 108 -8.13 -11.58 -3.04
N MET A 109 -8.56 -11.21 -4.25
CA MET A 109 -9.25 -9.94 -4.45
C MET A 109 -10.65 -9.90 -3.84
N ARG A 110 -11.32 -11.05 -3.70
CA ARG A 110 -12.57 -11.14 -2.92
C ARG A 110 -12.31 -10.78 -1.45
N ASP A 111 -11.25 -11.32 -0.84
CA ASP A 111 -10.93 -11.03 0.56
C ASP A 111 -10.48 -9.57 0.73
N VAL A 112 -9.67 -9.05 -0.19
CA VAL A 112 -9.29 -7.63 -0.24
C VAL A 112 -10.52 -6.72 -0.31
N MET A 113 -11.49 -7.01 -1.17
CA MET A 113 -12.68 -6.16 -1.31
C MET A 113 -13.54 -6.12 -0.04
N HIS A 114 -13.65 -7.24 0.68
CA HIS A 114 -14.36 -7.26 1.97
C HIS A 114 -13.60 -6.46 3.03
N HIS A 115 -12.29 -6.68 3.14
CA HIS A 115 -11.42 -5.96 4.06
C HIS A 115 -11.49 -4.44 3.85
N VAL A 116 -11.29 -3.99 2.60
CA VAL A 116 -11.37 -2.58 2.21
C VAL A 116 -12.74 -1.98 2.53
N ALA A 117 -13.83 -2.71 2.30
CA ALA A 117 -15.17 -2.23 2.59
C ALA A 117 -15.38 -2.00 4.10
N ASP A 118 -14.98 -2.95 4.94
CA ASP A 118 -15.09 -2.83 6.39
C ASP A 118 -14.21 -1.66 6.91
N GLU A 119 -12.98 -1.54 6.42
CA GLU A 119 -12.10 -0.44 6.82
C GLU A 119 -12.61 0.94 6.40
N GLU A 120 -12.97 1.13 5.13
CA GLU A 120 -13.35 2.44 4.61
C GLU A 120 -14.68 2.94 5.16
N THR A 121 -15.59 2.03 5.54
CA THR A 121 -16.91 2.38 6.07
C THR A 121 -16.96 2.44 7.59
N THR A 122 -16.03 1.77 8.28
CA THR A 122 -16.05 1.66 9.75
C THR A 122 -14.77 2.21 10.37
N LEU A 123 -13.63 1.55 10.13
CA LEU A 123 -12.40 1.85 10.87
C LEU A 123 -11.83 3.24 10.58
N LEU A 124 -11.71 3.62 9.30
CA LEU A 124 -11.10 4.89 8.93
C LEU A 124 -11.96 6.10 9.35
N PRO A 125 -13.30 6.10 9.16
CA PRO A 125 -14.15 7.14 9.72
C PRO A 125 -14.10 7.21 11.25
N HIS A 126 -14.02 6.05 11.93
CA HIS A 126 -13.89 6.00 13.38
C HIS A 126 -12.57 6.63 13.86
N ALA A 127 -11.45 6.31 13.21
CA ALA A 127 -10.16 6.96 13.48
C ALA A 127 -10.22 8.49 13.26
N GLU A 128 -10.91 8.94 12.21
CA GLU A 128 -11.11 10.37 11.89
C GLU A 128 -11.97 11.09 12.93
N ALA A 129 -12.91 10.40 13.56
CA ALA A 129 -13.72 10.93 14.65
C ALA A 129 -12.95 11.01 15.99
N MET A 130 -12.05 10.07 16.25
CA MET A 130 -11.33 9.98 17.53
C MET A 130 -10.01 10.77 17.59
N LEU A 131 -9.33 10.92 16.44
CA LEU A 131 -8.00 11.51 16.39
C LEU A 131 -8.06 12.89 15.75
N SER A 132 -7.29 13.83 16.30
CA SER A 132 -7.15 15.14 15.67
C SER A 132 -6.44 15.00 14.32
N LYS A 133 -6.72 15.93 13.40
CA LYS A 133 -6.02 15.99 12.11
C LYS A 133 -4.50 16.00 12.26
N ASP A 134 -3.98 16.70 13.26
CA ASP A 134 -2.55 16.74 13.55
C ASP A 134 -1.99 15.35 13.93
N ALA A 135 -2.72 14.59 14.75
CA ALA A 135 -2.33 13.22 15.11
C ALA A 135 -2.37 12.30 13.89
N LEU A 136 -3.41 12.40 13.06
CA LEU A 136 -3.54 11.62 11.82
C LEU A 136 -2.42 11.93 10.82
N SER A 137 -2.01 13.20 10.69
CA SER A 137 -0.88 13.61 9.84
C SER A 137 0.47 13.15 10.39
N GLU A 138 0.65 13.14 11.72
CA GLU A 138 1.86 12.57 12.34
C GLU A 138 2.00 11.07 12.06
N LEU A 139 0.89 10.33 12.18
CA LEU A 139 0.85 8.90 11.83
C LEU A 139 1.11 8.69 10.33
N GLY A 140 0.57 9.56 9.47
CA GLY A 140 0.86 9.51 8.03
C GLY A 140 2.34 9.77 7.71
N ALA A 141 3.00 10.67 8.47
CA ALA A 141 4.43 10.88 8.34
C ALA A 141 5.25 9.65 8.76
N GLN A 142 4.83 8.95 9.82
CA GLN A 142 5.45 7.68 10.25
C GLN A 142 5.26 6.58 9.20
N MET A 143 4.03 6.41 8.71
CA MET A 143 3.69 5.46 7.64
C MET A 143 4.50 5.73 6.37
N THR A 144 4.68 6.99 5.99
CA THR A 144 5.50 7.37 4.83
C THR A 144 6.94 6.90 5.00
N ARG A 145 7.56 7.14 6.16
CA ARG A 145 8.96 6.72 6.42
C ARG A 145 9.09 5.21 6.34
N ARG A 146 8.18 4.49 7.02
CA ARG A 146 8.20 3.04 7.05
C ARG A 146 7.97 2.43 5.66
N ARG A 147 7.08 3.01 4.86
CA ARG A 147 6.87 2.59 3.46
C ARG A 147 8.15 2.65 2.65
N LEU A 148 8.96 3.70 2.81
CA LEU A 148 10.22 3.83 2.09
C LEU A 148 11.22 2.73 2.47
N GLU A 149 11.28 2.35 3.74
CA GLU A 149 12.12 1.24 4.21
C GLU A 149 11.68 -0.10 3.62
N LEU A 150 10.37 -0.34 3.51
CA LEU A 150 9.81 -1.56 2.94
C LEU A 150 9.97 -1.63 1.41
N VAL A 151 9.85 -0.48 0.72
CA VAL A 151 9.96 -0.39 -0.74
C VAL A 151 11.41 -0.46 -1.21
N GLY A 152 12.35 0.15 -0.49
CA GLY A 152 13.76 0.27 -0.91
C GLY A 152 14.38 -1.06 -1.40
N PRO A 153 14.35 -2.14 -0.59
CA PRO A 153 14.88 -3.45 -0.99
C PRO A 153 14.15 -4.08 -2.19
N LYS A 154 12.89 -3.71 -2.44
CA LYS A 154 12.03 -4.27 -3.50
C LYS A 154 12.00 -3.40 -4.77
N ALA A 155 12.63 -2.22 -4.77
CA ALA A 155 12.45 -1.19 -5.80
C ALA A 155 12.69 -1.69 -7.25
N GLY A 156 13.77 -2.45 -7.48
CA GLY A 156 14.06 -3.00 -8.81
C GLY A 156 13.03 -4.03 -9.29
N LYS A 157 12.54 -4.89 -8.38
CA LYS A 157 11.49 -5.87 -8.67
C LYS A 157 10.17 -5.16 -8.99
N LEU A 158 9.78 -4.19 -8.16
CA LEU A 158 8.57 -3.39 -8.35
C LEU A 158 8.61 -2.67 -9.71
N ALA A 159 9.71 -1.97 -10.02
CA ALA A 159 9.87 -1.27 -11.29
C ALA A 159 9.69 -2.21 -12.49
N LYS A 160 10.26 -3.41 -12.44
CA LYS A 160 10.12 -4.42 -13.49
C LYS A 160 8.66 -4.92 -13.61
N SER A 161 8.02 -5.26 -12.48
CA SER A 161 6.63 -5.73 -12.48
C SER A 161 5.67 -4.65 -12.99
N HIS A 162 5.86 -3.39 -12.61
CA HIS A 162 5.08 -2.27 -13.13
C HIS A 162 5.29 -2.08 -14.64
N ALA A 163 6.52 -2.11 -15.12
CA ALA A 163 6.82 -1.96 -16.53
C ALA A 163 6.17 -3.07 -17.40
N VAL A 164 6.12 -4.30 -16.89
CA VAL A 164 5.50 -5.44 -17.60
C VAL A 164 3.98 -5.46 -17.45
N GLY A 165 3.46 -5.22 -16.24
CA GLY A 165 2.03 -5.31 -15.93
C GLY A 165 1.21 -4.19 -16.57
N PHE A 166 1.79 -2.99 -16.68
CA PHE A 166 1.11 -1.80 -17.22
C PHE A 166 1.61 -1.42 -18.61
N SER A 167 2.24 -2.34 -19.35
CA SER A 167 2.93 -2.08 -20.63
C SER A 167 2.01 -1.63 -21.80
N GLY A 168 0.74 -1.34 -21.55
CA GLY A 168 -0.25 -0.89 -22.54
C GLY A 168 -1.29 0.08 -21.98
N SER A 169 -1.11 0.61 -20.77
CA SER A 169 -2.08 1.47 -20.07
C SER A 169 -1.44 2.78 -19.63
N GLY A 170 -2.05 3.93 -19.92
CA GLY A 170 -1.57 5.26 -19.50
C GLY A 170 -1.48 5.47 -17.99
N THR A 171 -2.01 4.54 -17.20
CA THR A 171 -1.93 4.45 -15.73
C THR A 171 -0.53 4.15 -15.20
N ALA A 172 0.39 3.66 -16.03
CA ALA A 172 1.79 3.39 -15.64
C ALA A 172 2.49 4.62 -15.03
N LEU A 173 2.12 5.83 -15.47
CA LEU A 173 2.74 7.07 -15.02
C LEU A 173 2.25 7.51 -13.63
N LEU A 174 0.95 7.38 -13.33
CA LEU A 174 0.37 7.94 -12.09
C LEU A 174 0.75 7.13 -10.84
N VAL A 175 0.81 5.82 -10.98
CA VAL A 175 1.10 4.89 -9.88
C VAL A 175 2.59 4.84 -9.52
N GLY A 176 3.47 4.84 -10.53
CA GLY A 176 4.92 4.86 -10.33
C GLY A 176 5.45 6.20 -9.81
N LEU A 177 4.78 7.32 -10.15
CA LEU A 177 5.20 8.66 -9.69
C LEU A 177 4.81 8.91 -8.22
N ALA A 178 3.69 8.38 -7.72
CA ALA A 178 3.32 8.56 -6.31
C ALA A 178 4.33 7.91 -5.35
N SER A 179 4.88 6.76 -5.73
CA SER A 179 5.86 6.00 -4.94
C SER A 179 7.30 6.55 -5.05
N ALA A 180 7.72 7.08 -6.20
CA ALA A 180 9.09 7.58 -6.41
C ALA A 180 9.27 9.10 -6.18
N VAL A 181 8.29 9.94 -6.52
CA VAL A 181 8.43 11.40 -6.47
C VAL A 181 8.28 11.95 -5.05
N PHE A 182 7.42 11.35 -4.22
CA PHE A 182 7.31 11.73 -2.81
C PHE A 182 8.54 11.30 -1.99
N ALA A 183 9.13 10.15 -2.31
CA ALA A 183 10.37 9.66 -1.71
C ALA A 183 11.57 10.59 -2.00
N ALA A 184 11.74 10.98 -3.26
CA ALA A 184 12.91 11.72 -3.72
C ALA A 184 12.94 13.19 -3.25
N LYS A 185 11.79 13.85 -3.09
CA LYS A 185 11.73 15.26 -2.65
C LYS A 185 11.87 15.46 -1.14
N ALA A 186 11.49 14.48 -0.32
CA ALA A 186 11.58 14.58 1.14
C ALA A 186 12.99 14.30 1.70
N PHE A 187 13.83 13.56 0.94
CA PHE A 187 15.16 13.12 1.36
C PHE A 187 16.30 13.61 0.46
N ALA A 188 16.03 14.55 -0.46
CA ALA A 188 17.09 15.19 -1.21
C ALA A 188 18.10 15.83 -0.23
N PRO A 189 19.39 15.44 -0.25
CA PRO A 189 20.38 16.04 0.64
C PRO A 189 20.41 17.54 0.39
N LYS A 190 20.28 18.34 1.45
CA LYS A 190 20.49 19.79 1.35
C LYS A 190 21.90 20.00 0.81
N LYS A 191 21.99 20.61 -0.38
CA LYS A 191 23.26 21.04 -0.97
C LYS A 191 23.99 21.86 0.10
N PRO A 192 25.22 21.50 0.51
CA PRO A 192 25.94 22.30 1.49
C PRO A 192 26.08 23.71 0.94
N TRP A 193 25.72 24.69 1.77
CA TRP A 193 25.93 26.10 1.49
C TRP A 193 27.41 26.30 1.19
N LYS A 194 27.76 26.62 -0.06
CA LYS A 194 29.10 27.11 -0.37
C LYS A 194 29.20 28.50 0.26
N SER A 195 29.89 28.61 1.38
CA SER A 195 30.35 29.90 1.88
C SER A 195 31.21 30.54 0.79
N ASN A 196 30.76 31.67 0.27
CA ASN A 196 31.54 32.50 -0.63
C ASN A 196 32.74 33.04 0.17
N PRO A 197 34.00 32.89 -0.28
CA PRO A 197 35.09 33.63 0.34
C PRO A 197 35.02 35.10 -0.11
N ALA A 198 35.25 35.97 0.88
CA ALA A 198 35.43 37.43 0.88
C ALA A 198 35.28 38.20 -0.44
#